data_AF-A0A6I0E0D7-F1
#
_entry.id   AF-A0A6I0E0D7-F1
#
_cell.length_a   1.000
_cell.length_b   1.000
_cell.length_c   1.000
_cell.angle_alpha   90.00
_cell.angle_beta   90.00
_cell.angle_gamma   90.00
#
_symmetry.space_group_name_H-M   'P 1'
#
loop_
_entity.id
_entity.type
_entity.pdbx_description
1 polymer ?
#
loop_
_entity_poly.entity_id
_entity_poly.type
_entity_poly.pdbx_seq_one_letter_code
_entity_poly.pdbx_strand_id
1 'polypeptide(L)'
;MKVEVWSDVACPFCYIGKVRLEKALSELGFANEIQVIWKSFMLNPNLVTDLNLSITDYLINTKDLLPEEVEEMNQFITEMALKSELELNIKKIVVANTRKAHNLIHYAKSKSKQSEMKSRIFKAYFTEGRNVDDIDELVLMAKEVGLE
;
A
#
# COMPACT_ATOMS: atom_id res chain seq x y z
N MET A 1 -3.56 19.76 -14.91
CA MET A 1 -4.54 19.48 -13.83
C MET A 1 -3.83 18.74 -12.69
N LYS A 2 -4.24 18.96 -11.43
CA LYS A 2 -3.67 18.29 -10.26
C LYS A 2 -4.70 17.36 -9.62
N VAL A 3 -4.29 16.12 -9.34
CA VAL A 3 -5.11 15.11 -8.65
C VAL A 3 -4.40 14.72 -7.36
N GLU A 4 -5.01 14.97 -6.21
CA GLU A 4 -4.46 14.59 -4.91
C GLU A 4 -5.15 13.34 -4.40
N VAL A 5 -4.37 12.33 -4.03
CA VAL A 5 -4.88 11.03 -3.57
C VAL A 5 -4.34 10.75 -2.17
N TRP A 6 -5.23 10.72 -1.18
CA TRP A 6 -4.92 10.25 0.17
C TRP A 6 -4.94 8.74 0.20
N SER A 7 -3.84 8.15 0.66
CA SER A 7 -3.70 6.70 0.65
C SER A 7 -2.75 6.24 1.74
N ASP A 8 -3.17 5.21 2.46
CA ASP A 8 -2.28 4.40 3.30
C ASP A 8 -1.67 3.24 2.51
N VAL A 9 -0.46 2.82 2.86
CA VAL A 9 0.19 1.64 2.26
C VAL A 9 -0.32 0.32 2.83
N ALA A 10 -0.95 0.33 4.01
CA ALA A 10 -1.64 -0.81 4.59
C ALA A 10 -3.10 -0.97 4.13
N CYS A 11 -3.58 -0.12 3.21
CA CYS A 11 -4.95 -0.17 2.70
C CYS A 11 -5.03 -0.92 1.35
N PRO A 12 -5.70 -2.09 1.28
CA PRO A 12 -5.77 -2.86 0.03
C PRO A 12 -6.56 -2.13 -1.05
N PHE A 13 -7.63 -1.41 -0.67
CA PHE A 13 -8.41 -0.58 -1.59
C PHE A 13 -7.58 0.54 -2.21
N CYS A 14 -6.61 1.11 -1.48
CA CYS A 14 -5.72 2.11 -2.04
C CYS A 14 -4.78 1.52 -3.09
N TYR A 15 -4.31 0.27 -2.92
CA TYR A 15 -3.46 -0.37 -3.92
C TYR A 15 -4.25 -0.68 -5.20
N ILE A 16 -5.43 -1.28 -5.04
CA ILE A 16 -6.37 -1.53 -6.16
C ILE A 16 -6.73 -0.22 -6.86
N GLY A 17 -7.05 0.83 -6.09
CA GLY A 17 -7.39 2.15 -6.61
C GLY A 17 -6.24 2.79 -7.38
N LYS A 18 -4.99 2.62 -6.93
CA LYS A 18 -3.81 3.08 -7.67
C LYS A 18 -3.65 2.37 -9.01
N VAL A 19 -3.76 1.03 -9.05
CA VAL A 19 -3.67 0.26 -10.30
C VAL A 19 -4.75 0.71 -11.29
N ARG A 20 -5.98 0.89 -10.82
CA ARG A 20 -7.09 1.39 -11.65
C ARG A 20 -6.87 2.83 -12.14
N LEU A 21 -6.35 3.71 -11.27
CA LEU A 21 -6.03 5.09 -11.64
C LEU A 21 -4.93 5.12 -12.71
N GLU A 22 -3.87 4.33 -12.54
CA GLU A 22 -2.77 4.24 -13.52
C GLU A 22 -3.26 3.70 -14.87
N LYS A 23 -4.11 2.66 -14.85
CA LYS A 23 -4.77 2.15 -16.07
C LYS A 23 -5.62 3.23 -16.75
N ALA A 24 -6.49 3.91 -16.00
CA ALA A 24 -7.32 4.98 -16.54
C ALA A 24 -6.46 6.11 -17.12
N LEU A 25 -5.40 6.54 -16.44
CA LEU A 25 -4.48 7.55 -16.94
C LEU A 25 -3.79 7.10 -18.23
N SER A 26 -3.41 5.83 -18.36
CA SER A 26 -2.76 5.30 -19.58
C SER A 26 -3.68 5.32 -20.81
N GLU A 27 -4.99 5.31 -20.60
CA GLU A 27 -6.01 5.35 -21.66
C GLU A 27 -6.41 6.79 -22.03
N LEU A 28 -5.98 7.80 -21.26
CA LEU A 28 -6.28 9.21 -21.53
C LEU A 28 -5.24 9.82 -22.50
N GLY A 29 -5.73 10.49 -23.55
CA GLY A 29 -4.88 11.21 -24.51
C GLY A 29 -4.14 12.43 -23.96
N PHE A 30 -4.36 12.81 -22.69
CA PHE A 30 -3.80 13.98 -22.02
C PHE A 30 -3.19 13.64 -20.64
N ALA A 31 -2.75 12.39 -20.45
CA ALA A 31 -2.19 11.92 -19.18
C ALA A 31 -0.97 12.76 -18.70
N ASN A 32 -0.17 13.25 -19.64
CA ASN A 32 0.97 14.13 -19.41
C ASN A 32 0.58 15.52 -18.84
N GLU A 33 -0.68 15.92 -18.95
CA GLU A 33 -1.20 17.15 -18.36
C GLU A 33 -1.70 16.94 -16.92
N ILE A 34 -1.72 15.70 -16.44
CA ILE A 34 -2.21 15.32 -15.11
C ILE A 34 -1.05 15.07 -14.16
N GLN A 35 -0.97 15.86 -13.09
CA GLN A 35 -0.04 15.63 -11.99
C GLN A 35 -0.77 14.92 -10.84
N VAL A 36 -0.46 13.63 -10.64
CA VAL A 36 -0.92 12.88 -9.46
C VAL A 36 0.03 13.13 -8.29
N ILE A 37 -0.53 13.54 -7.15
CA ILE A 37 0.22 13.75 -5.91
C ILE A 37 -0.35 12.84 -4.82
N TRP A 38 0.49 11.94 -4.34
CA TRP A 38 0.14 11.04 -3.25
C TRP A 38 0.29 11.78 -1.91
N LYS A 39 -0.75 11.70 -1.08
CA LYS A 39 -0.80 12.25 0.28
C LYS A 39 -0.83 11.10 1.26
N SER A 40 -0.05 11.22 2.33
CA SER A 40 -0.07 10.24 3.41
C SER A 40 -1.40 10.25 4.16
N PHE A 41 -1.91 9.06 4.39
CA PHE A 41 -2.99 8.77 5.33
C PHE A 41 -2.55 7.55 6.12
N MET A 42 -2.87 7.50 7.41
CA MET A 42 -2.60 6.33 8.26
C MET A 42 -3.91 5.83 8.82
N LEU A 43 -4.30 4.60 8.46
CA LEU A 43 -5.51 3.95 8.97
C LEU A 43 -5.41 3.76 10.50
N ASN A 44 -4.22 3.45 10.99
CA ASN A 44 -3.93 3.34 12.42
C ASN A 44 -2.61 4.04 12.75
N PRO A 45 -2.63 5.35 13.10
CA PRO A 45 -1.44 6.10 13.46
C PRO A 45 -0.69 5.57 14.70
N ASN A 46 -1.42 4.88 15.59
CA ASN A 46 -0.94 4.42 16.89
C ASN A 46 -0.54 2.94 16.89
N LEU A 47 -0.63 2.26 15.73
CA LEU A 47 -0.23 0.86 15.60
C LEU A 47 1.23 0.70 16.00
N VAL A 48 1.52 -0.28 16.85
CA VAL A 48 2.88 -0.76 17.09
C VAL A 48 3.08 -2.00 16.23
N THR A 49 4.15 -2.04 15.45
CA THR A 49 4.47 -3.18 14.58
C THR A 49 4.65 -4.44 15.42
N ASP A 50 3.94 -5.51 15.07
CA ASP A 50 4.05 -6.82 15.71
C ASP A 50 4.19 -7.90 14.64
N LEU A 51 5.35 -8.58 14.65
CA LEU A 51 5.68 -9.62 13.67
C LEU A 51 5.01 -10.96 14.00
N ASN A 52 4.47 -11.12 15.21
CA ASN A 52 3.79 -12.35 15.63
C ASN A 52 2.27 -12.26 15.48
N LEU A 53 1.74 -11.05 15.20
CA LEU A 53 0.31 -10.83 15.04
C LEU A 53 -0.10 -11.09 13.58
N SER A 54 -1.00 -12.04 13.39
CA SER A 54 -1.58 -12.27 12.06
C SER A 54 -2.50 -11.11 11.67
N ILE A 55 -2.64 -10.85 10.36
CA ILE A 55 -3.59 -9.85 9.88
C ILE A 55 -5.03 -10.18 10.28
N THR A 56 -5.38 -11.47 10.39
CA THR A 56 -6.69 -11.91 10.83
C THR A 56 -6.93 -11.54 12.28
N ASP A 57 -6.01 -11.89 13.19
CA ASP A 57 -6.13 -11.55 14.61
C ASP A 57 -6.13 -10.03 14.83
N TYR A 58 -5.33 -9.30 14.05
CA TYR A 58 -5.34 -7.85 14.07
C TYR A 58 -6.73 -7.28 13.70
N LEU A 59 -7.35 -7.79 12.64
CA LEU A 59 -8.67 -7.33 12.21
C LEU A 59 -9.76 -7.69 13.21
N ILE A 60 -9.75 -8.91 13.76
CA ILE A 60 -10.68 -9.32 14.83
C ILE A 60 -10.57 -8.34 16.01
N ASN A 61 -9.35 -8.11 16.51
CA ASN A 61 -9.10 -7.30 17.70
C ASN A 61 -9.36 -5.80 17.51
N THR A 62 -9.21 -5.27 16.30
CA THR A 62 -9.32 -3.82 16.05
C THR A 62 -10.61 -3.39 15.36
N LYS A 63 -11.36 -4.32 14.78
CA LYS A 63 -12.60 -4.06 14.05
C LYS A 63 -13.81 -4.77 14.67
N ASP A 64 -13.63 -5.50 15.77
CA ASP A 64 -14.67 -6.29 16.44
C ASP A 64 -15.39 -7.25 15.46
N LEU A 65 -14.62 -7.83 14.53
CA LEU A 65 -15.11 -8.77 13.54
C LEU A 65 -14.96 -10.22 14.02
N LEU A 66 -15.88 -11.08 13.59
CA LEU A 66 -15.76 -12.52 13.72
C LEU A 66 -14.75 -13.08 12.70
N PRO A 67 -14.11 -14.24 12.97
CA PRO A 67 -13.19 -14.86 12.03
C PRO A 67 -13.77 -15.10 10.63
N GLU A 68 -15.04 -15.48 10.55
CA GLU A 68 -15.76 -15.73 9.29
C GLU A 68 -15.93 -14.43 8.48
N GLU A 69 -16.27 -13.33 9.15
CA GLU A 69 -16.40 -12.01 8.51
C GLU A 69 -15.06 -11.51 7.95
N VAL A 70 -13.95 -11.81 8.65
CA VAL A 70 -12.60 -11.48 8.17
C VAL A 70 -12.24 -12.28 6.94
N GLU A 71 -12.59 -13.57 6.89
CA GLU A 71 -12.35 -14.41 5.70
C GLU A 71 -13.18 -13.93 4.50
N GLU A 72 -14.47 -13.65 4.68
CA GLU A 72 -15.33 -13.10 3.63
C GLU A 72 -14.79 -11.76 3.10
N MET A 73 -14.36 -10.88 4.00
CA MET A 73 -13.75 -9.60 3.62
C MET A 73 -12.46 -9.80 2.82
N ASN A 74 -11.58 -10.70 3.26
CA ASN A 74 -10.32 -11.01 2.57
C ASN A 74 -10.56 -11.62 1.19
N GLN A 75 -11.56 -12.51 1.08
CA GLN A 75 -11.97 -13.08 -0.20
C GLN A 75 -12.48 -12.00 -1.15
N PHE A 76 -13.39 -11.15 -0.69
CA PHE A 76 -13.93 -10.05 -1.48
C PHE A 76 -12.83 -9.11 -1.99
N ILE A 77 -11.88 -8.74 -1.13
CA ILE A 77 -10.73 -7.90 -1.49
C ILE A 77 -9.85 -8.59 -2.54
N THR A 78 -9.58 -9.87 -2.36
CA THR A 78 -8.75 -10.67 -3.28
C THR A 78 -9.40 -10.76 -4.66
N GLU A 79 -10.70 -11.07 -4.73
CA GLU A 79 -11.45 -11.11 -5.99
C GLU A 79 -11.46 -9.75 -6.71
N MET A 80 -11.59 -8.66 -5.96
CA MET A 80 -11.57 -7.31 -6.51
C MET A 80 -10.18 -6.90 -7.05
N ALA A 81 -9.11 -7.35 -6.38
CA ALA A 81 -7.75 -7.15 -6.83
C ALA A 81 -7.48 -7.93 -8.12
N LEU A 82 -7.92 -9.19 -8.20
CA LEU A 82 -7.80 -10.03 -9.40
C LEU A 82 -8.48 -9.41 -10.63
N LYS A 83 -9.66 -8.79 -10.45
CA LYS A 83 -10.33 -8.02 -11.53
C LYS A 83 -9.52 -6.84 -12.05
N SER A 84 -8.51 -6.41 -11.30
CA SER A 84 -7.58 -5.33 -11.66
C SER A 84 -6.19 -5.88 -12.02
N GLU A 85 -6.08 -7.18 -12.31
CA GLU A 85 -4.83 -7.87 -12.64
C GLU A 85 -3.77 -7.77 -11.52
N LEU A 86 -4.23 -7.67 -10.28
CA LEU A 86 -3.39 -7.53 -9.09
C LEU A 86 -3.56 -8.75 -8.18
N GLU A 87 -2.46 -9.46 -7.95
CA GLU A 87 -2.41 -10.57 -7.00
C GLU A 87 -1.97 -10.10 -5.61
N LEU A 88 -2.80 -10.39 -4.61
CA LEU A 88 -2.50 -10.12 -3.20
C LEU A 88 -2.21 -11.44 -2.49
N ASN A 89 -1.26 -11.41 -1.56
CA ASN A 89 -0.95 -12.50 -0.64
C ASN A 89 -1.22 -12.06 0.80
N ILE A 90 -2.51 -11.95 1.14
CA ILE A 90 -2.98 -11.43 2.43
C ILE A 90 -2.36 -12.19 3.61
N LYS A 91 -2.18 -13.51 3.48
CA LYS A 91 -1.61 -14.38 4.52
C LYS A 91 -0.17 -14.04 4.89
N LYS A 92 0.57 -13.36 4.00
CA LYS A 92 1.96 -12.93 4.25
C LYS A 92 2.06 -11.53 4.82
N ILE A 93 0.96 -10.79 4.95
CA ILE A 93 0.99 -9.40 5.42
C ILE A 93 1.59 -9.35 6.84
N VAL A 94 2.56 -8.46 7.00
CA VAL A 94 3.08 -8.07 8.31
C VAL A 94 2.28 -6.86 8.80
N VAL A 95 1.68 -6.96 9.99
CA VAL A 95 0.95 -5.87 10.62
C VAL A 95 1.94 -4.82 11.12
N ALA A 96 2.17 -3.79 10.32
CA ALA A 96 3.23 -2.81 10.53
C ALA A 96 2.72 -1.37 10.56
N ASN A 97 3.34 -0.53 11.40
CA ASN A 97 3.11 0.91 11.36
C ASN A 97 3.59 1.50 10.03
N THR A 98 2.77 2.34 9.40
CA THR A 98 3.07 2.85 8.05
C THR A 98 3.84 4.17 8.03
N ARG A 99 4.20 4.74 9.20
CA ARG A 99 4.84 6.06 9.30
C ARG A 99 6.16 6.12 8.54
N LYS A 100 7.05 5.14 8.74
CA LYS A 100 8.36 5.12 8.09
C LYS A 100 8.23 4.97 6.57
N ALA A 101 7.35 4.09 6.11
CA ALA A 101 6.99 3.97 4.70
C ALA A 101 6.49 5.29 4.09
N HIS A 102 5.60 6.01 4.80
CA HIS A 102 5.13 7.33 4.36
C HIS A 102 6.27 8.35 4.28
N ASN A 103 7.17 8.38 5.27
CA ASN A 103 8.35 9.24 5.23
C ASN A 103 9.22 8.93 4.00
N LEU A 104 9.44 7.66 3.68
CA LEU A 104 10.19 7.26 2.48
C LEU A 104 9.49 7.71 1.19
N ILE A 105 8.16 7.59 1.09
CA ILE A 105 7.39 8.10 -0.05
C ILE A 105 7.55 9.62 -0.20
N HIS A 106 7.58 10.35 0.92
CA HIS A 106 7.84 11.79 0.91
C HIS A 106 9.27 12.13 0.49
N TYR A 107 10.27 11.36 0.92
CA TYR A 107 11.65 11.48 0.42
C TYR A 107 11.71 11.22 -1.10
N ALA A 108 11.13 10.12 -1.58
CA ALA A 108 11.06 9.78 -2.99
C ALA A 108 10.38 10.88 -3.83
N LYS A 109 9.38 11.56 -3.27
CA LYS A 109 8.76 12.73 -3.92
C LYS A 109 9.76 13.85 -4.21
N SER A 110 10.68 14.14 -3.28
CA SER A 110 11.74 15.14 -3.51
C SER A 110 12.69 14.78 -4.65
N LYS A 111 12.67 13.51 -5.06
CA LYS A 111 13.49 12.93 -6.14
C LYS A 111 12.67 12.55 -7.38
N SER A 112 11.42 13.02 -7.48
CA SER A 112 10.49 12.71 -8.58
C SER A 112 10.18 11.21 -8.75
N LYS A 113 10.29 10.42 -7.66
CA LYS A 113 10.04 8.97 -7.62
C LYS A 113 8.87 8.57 -6.72
N GLN A 114 7.95 9.50 -6.45
CA GLN A 114 6.86 9.27 -5.50
C GLN A 114 5.95 8.11 -5.91
N SER A 115 5.59 8.05 -7.20
CA SER A 115 4.64 7.03 -7.69
C SER A 115 5.27 5.65 -7.67
N GLU A 116 6.52 5.54 -8.11
CA GLU A 116 7.29 4.30 -8.13
C GLU A 116 7.52 3.76 -6.72
N MET A 117 7.90 4.64 -5.78
CA MET A 117 8.07 4.26 -4.38
C MET A 117 6.75 3.79 -3.75
N LYS A 118 5.64 4.47 -4.05
CA LYS A 118 4.31 4.04 -3.60
C LYS A 118 3.95 2.65 -4.13
N SER A 119 4.19 2.37 -5.43
CA SER A 119 3.98 1.03 -6.01
C SER A 119 4.87 -0.01 -5.37
N ARG A 120 6.14 0.33 -5.14
CA ARG A 120 7.12 -0.60 -4.57
C ARG A 120 6.73 -1.03 -3.16
N ILE A 121 6.35 -0.09 -2.30
CA ILE A 121 5.93 -0.39 -0.93
C ILE A 121 4.63 -1.18 -0.91
N PHE A 122 3.66 -0.86 -1.78
CA PHE A 122 2.43 -1.65 -1.89
C PHE A 122 2.70 -3.11 -2.24
N LYS A 123 3.56 -3.35 -3.24
CA LYS A 123 3.98 -4.71 -3.62
C LYS A 123 4.69 -5.42 -2.46
N ALA A 124 5.58 -4.72 -1.76
CA ALA A 124 6.27 -5.22 -0.58
C ALA A 124 5.29 -5.72 0.48
N TYR A 125 4.30 -4.88 0.80
CA TYR A 125 3.33 -5.15 1.86
C TYR A 125 2.34 -6.25 1.48
N PHE A 126 1.68 -6.11 0.32
CA PHE A 126 0.53 -6.96 -0.02
C PHE A 126 0.89 -8.23 -0.76
N THR A 127 2.04 -8.30 -1.45
CA THR A 127 2.39 -9.46 -2.29
C THR A 127 3.59 -10.20 -1.73
N GLU A 128 4.59 -9.46 -1.25
CA GLU A 128 5.88 -10.03 -0.81
C GLU A 128 5.91 -10.35 0.70
N GLY A 129 5.05 -9.72 1.51
CA GLY A 129 5.02 -9.90 2.97
C GLY A 129 6.20 -9.23 3.69
N ARG A 130 6.72 -8.14 3.14
CA ARG A 130 7.85 -7.39 3.71
C ARG A 130 7.38 -6.41 4.78
N ASN A 131 8.16 -6.25 5.85
CA ASN A 131 7.85 -5.31 6.92
C ASN A 131 8.14 -3.87 6.49
N VAL A 132 7.10 -3.06 6.34
CA VAL A 132 7.20 -1.66 5.90
C VAL A 132 7.53 -0.66 7.02
N ASP A 133 7.74 -1.15 8.24
CA ASP A 133 8.27 -0.39 9.37
C ASP A 133 9.74 -0.73 9.67
N ASP A 134 10.33 -1.68 8.93
CA ASP A 134 11.76 -2.01 9.03
C ASP A 134 12.60 -1.08 8.15
N ILE A 135 13.68 -0.51 8.70
CA ILE A 135 14.49 0.48 8.00
C ILE A 135 15.34 -0.17 6.90
N ASP A 136 15.89 -1.35 7.13
CA ASP A 136 16.76 -2.03 6.16
C ASP A 136 15.93 -2.47 4.94
N GLU A 137 14.73 -2.99 5.18
CA GLU A 137 13.74 -3.31 4.15
C GLU A 137 13.37 -2.05 3.33
N LEU A 138 13.12 -0.92 3.99
CA LEU A 138 12.83 0.37 3.34
C LEU A 138 14.01 0.89 2.51
N VAL A 139 15.25 0.75 2.98
CA VAL A 139 16.46 1.13 2.24
C VAL A 139 16.63 0.25 0.99
N LEU A 140 16.40 -1.06 1.12
CA LEU A 140 16.43 -1.97 -0.03
C LEU A 140 15.39 -1.57 -1.09
N MET A 141 14.15 -1.31 -0.66
CA MET A 141 13.09 -0.82 -1.55
C MET A 141 13.45 0.53 -2.21
N ALA A 142 14.10 1.44 -1.48
CA ALA A 142 14.59 2.70 -2.03
C ALA A 142 15.59 2.49 -3.16
N LYS A 143 16.56 1.59 -2.98
CA LYS A 143 17.55 1.24 -4.01
C LYS A 143 16.90 0.60 -5.23
N GLU A 144 15.90 -0.26 -5.04
CA GLU A 144 15.18 -0.92 -6.13
C GLU A 144 14.43 0.06 -7.05
N VAL A 145 14.09 1.26 -6.59
CA VAL A 145 13.50 2.33 -7.42
C VAL A 145 14.53 3.38 -7.90
N GLY A 146 15.82 3.16 -7.62
CA GLY A 146 16.92 4.04 -8.01
C GLY A 146 17.16 5.23 -7.08
N LEU A 147 16.83 5.10 -5.79
CA LEU A 147 17.19 6.10 -4.77
C LEU A 147 18.44 5.68 -3.99
N GLU A 148 19.22 6.68 -3.58
CA GLU A 148 20.36 6.55 -2.65
C GLU A 148 19.91 6.68 -1.20
#